data_AF-A0A9K3IGE3-F1
#
_entry.id   AF-A0A9K3IGE3-F1
#
_cell.length_a   1.000
_cell.length_b   1.000
_cell.length_c   1.000
_cell.angle_alpha   90.00
_cell.angle_beta   90.00
_cell.angle_gamma   90.00
#
_symmetry.space_group_name_H-M   'P 1'
#
loop_
_entity.id
_entity.type
_entity.pdbx_description
1 polymer ?
#
loop_
_entity_poly.entity_id
_entity_poly.type
_entity_poly.pdbx_seq_one_letter_code
_entity_poly.pdbx_strand_id
1 'polypeptide(L)' 'MTMEMYVQNLAGVDTLISFRGEKDGGGFRYEALEWRTKFTKPNGINPAAKCTFVYCPVQNKLILKKVVK' A
#
# COMPACT_ATOMS: atom_id res chain seq x y z
N MET A 1 16.48 -3.38 -2.02
CA MET A 1 15.97 -2.90 -3.32
C MET A 1 14.67 -2.17 -3.08
N THR A 2 14.49 -0.99 -3.69
CA THR A 2 13.23 -0.24 -3.64
C THR A 2 12.47 -0.42 -4.95
N MET A 3 11.16 -0.62 -4.85
CA MET A 3 10.23 -0.72 -5.97
C MET A 3 9.12 0.28 -5.77
N GLU A 4 8.58 0.83 -6.84
CA GLU A 4 7.49 1.80 -6.75
C GLU A 4 6.22 1.21 -7.37
N MET A 5 5.09 1.48 -6.74
CA MET A 5 3.78 1.04 -7.23
C MET A 5 2.70 2.05 -6.85
N TYR A 6 1.78 2.30 -7.76
CA TYR A 6 0.60 3.08 -7.45
C TYR A 6 -0.37 2.29 -6.58
N VAL A 7 -0.93 2.94 -5.58
CA VAL A 7 -1.99 2.42 -4.72
C VAL A 7 -3.20 3.34 -4.82
N GLN A 8 -4.30 2.81 -5.35
CA GLN A 8 -5.56 3.53 -5.52
C GLN A 8 -6.40 3.43 -4.25
N ASN A 9 -6.96 4.54 -3.79
CA ASN A 9 -7.93 4.56 -2.69
C ASN A 9 -9.37 4.26 -3.16
N LEU A 10 -10.33 4.28 -2.24
CA LEU A 10 -11.76 4.05 -2.51
C LEU A 10 -12.40 5.14 -3.39
N ALA A 11 -11.80 6.33 -3.45
CA ALA A 11 -12.27 7.46 -4.26
C ALA A 11 -11.67 7.47 -5.68
N GLY A 12 -10.84 6.48 -6.04
CA GLY A 12 -10.20 6.43 -7.36
C GLY A 12 -8.88 7.19 -7.47
N VAL A 13 -8.37 7.79 -6.38
CA VAL A 13 -7.14 8.56 -6.39
C VAL A 13 -5.93 7.64 -6.20
N ASP A 14 -4.98 7.73 -7.12
CA ASP A 14 -3.73 6.98 -7.09
C ASP A 14 -2.67 7.72 -6.26
N THR A 15 -1.97 6.97 -5.40
CA THR A 15 -0.82 7.45 -4.62
C THR A 15 0.40 6.59 -4.93
N LEU A 16 1.52 7.22 -5.29
CA LEU A 16 2.77 6.49 -5.50
C LEU A 16 3.37 6.08 -4.15
N ILE A 17 3.62 4.79 -3.96
CA ILE A 17 4.21 4.21 -2.76
C ILE A 17 5.49 3.47 -3.13
N SER A 18 6.56 3.76 -2.39
CA SER A 18 7.82 3.04 -2.49
C SER A 18 7.82 1.86 -1.51
N PHE A 19 8.08 0.66 -2.01
CA PHE A 19 8.22 -0.57 -1.24
C PHE A 19 9.70 -0.91 -1.14
N ARG A 20 10.21 -1.04 0.09
CA ARG A 20 11.60 -1.42 0.34
C ARG A 20 11.64 -2.86 0.82
N GLY A 21 12.34 -3.70 0.06
CA GLY A 21 12.72 -5.04 0.49
C GLY A 21 14.06 -5.01 1.21
N GLU A 22 14.10 -5.56 2.42
CA GLU A 22 15.28 -5.73 3.25
C GLU A 22 15.44 -7.20 3.63
N LYS A 23 16.69 -7.67 3.78
CA LYS A 23 16.97 -9.03 4.24
C LYS A 23 16.60 -9.12 5.72
N ASP A 24 15.80 -10.13 6.07
CA ASP A 24 15.37 -10.36 7.45
C ASP A 24 15.53 -11.84 7.79
N GLY A 25 16.53 -12.16 8.61
CA GLY A 25 16.95 -13.53 8.88
C GLY A 25 17.27 -14.33 7.61
N GLY A 26 16.55 -15.45 7.43
CA GLY A 26 16.64 -16.32 6.27
C GLY A 26 15.79 -15.88 5.06
N GLY A 27 15.06 -14.77 5.15
CA GLY A 27 14.14 -14.30 4.11
C GLY A 27 14.20 -12.80 3.86
N PHE A 28 13.05 -12.23 3.48
CA PHE A 28 12.88 -10.81 3.18
C PHE A 28 11.69 -10.23 3.92
N ARG A 29 11.85 -9.00 4.38
CA ARG A 29 10.76 -8.15 4.86
C ARG A 29 10.55 -7.02 3.85
N TYR A 30 9.30 -6.74 3.55
CA TYR A 30 8.91 -5.63 2.68
C TYR A 30 8.18 -4.57 3.50
N GLU A 31 8.58 -3.32 3.32
CA GLU A 31 7.97 -2.18 3.97
C GLU A 31 7.43 -1.20 2.93
N ALA A 32 6.17 -0.78 3.09
CA ALA A 32 5.60 0.35 2.36
C ALA A 32 6.05 1.65 3.05
N LEU A 33 7.01 2.36 2.43
CA LEU A 33 7.57 3.57 2.99
C LEU A 33 6.52 4.67 3.08
N GLU A 34 6.51 5.39 4.21
CA GLU A 34 5.62 6.52 4.45
C GLU A 34 4.12 6.19 4.31
N TRP A 35 3.75 4.91 4.44
CA TRP A 35 2.38 4.42 4.26
C TRP A 35 1.35 5.23 5.04
N ARG A 36 1.70 5.62 6.28
CA ARG A 36 0.80 6.38 7.13
C ARG A 36 0.53 7.79 6.61
N THR A 37 1.57 8.50 6.19
CA THR A 37 1.47 9.91 5.77
C THR A 37 0.96 10.03 4.34
N LYS A 38 1.37 9.12 3.45
CA LYS A 38 0.95 9.10 2.04
C LYS A 38 -0.41 8.46 1.81
N PHE A 39 -0.76 7.40 2.54
CA PHE A 39 -1.96 6.61 2.25
C PHE A 39 -2.99 6.61 3.38
N THR A 40 -2.70 6.10 4.58
CA THR A 40 -3.78 5.87 5.56
C THR A 40 -4.35 7.14 6.16
N LYS A 41 -3.53 8.11 6.55
CA LYS A 41 -3.99 9.38 7.16
C LYS A 41 -4.83 10.22 6.19
N PRO A 42 -4.42 10.46 4.94
CA PRO A 42 -5.24 11.19 3.97
C PRO A 42 -6.57 10.50 3.64
N ASN A 43 -6.61 9.17 3.74
CA ASN A 43 -7.81 8.37 3.46
C ASN A 43 -8.66 8.06 4.71
N GLY A 44 -8.34 8.66 5.86
CA GLY A 44 -9.09 8.44 7.11
C GLY A 44 -9.06 6.99 7.62
N ILE A 45 -8.04 6.21 7.26
CA ILE A 45 -7.91 4.80 7.63
C ILE A 45 -7.22 4.71 8.99
N ASN A 46 -7.93 4.15 9.97
CA ASN A 46 -7.41 3.91 11.32
C ASN A 46 -6.31 2.83 11.30
N PRO A 47 -5.22 2.96 12.09
CA PRO A 47 -4.20 1.91 12.24
C PRO A 47 -4.73 0.51 12.57
N ALA A 48 -5.86 0.38 13.27
CA ALA A 48 -6.48 -0.91 13.59
C ALA A 48 -7.30 -1.50 12.43
N ALA A 49 -7.59 -0.71 11.40
CA ALA A 49 -8.44 -1.13 10.30
C ALA A 49 -7.73 -2.16 9.40
N LYS A 50 -8.50 -3.13 8.91
CA LYS A 50 -8.03 -4.12 7.94
C LYS A 50 -8.38 -3.66 6.53
N CYS A 51 -7.36 -3.54 5.68
CA CYS A 51 -7.52 -3.16 4.28
C CYS A 51 -7.38 -4.37 3.36
N THR A 52 -8.23 -4.46 2.34
CA THR A 52 -8.12 -5.46 1.27
C THR A 52 -7.75 -4.75 -0.03
N PHE A 53 -6.65 -5.19 -0.63
CA PHE A 53 -6.17 -4.69 -1.91
C PHE A 53 -6.28 -5.76 -2.99
N VAL A 54 -6.56 -5.35 -4.22
CA VAL A 54 -6.50 -6.21 -5.41
C VAL A 54 -5.49 -5.63 -6.38
N TYR A 55 -4.60 -6.47 -6.90
CA TYR A 55 -3.64 -6.06 -7.91
C TYR A 55 -4.28 -6.02 -9.30
N CYS A 56 -4.10 -4.91 -10.01
CA CYS A 56 -4.48 -4.76 -11.42
C CYS A 56 -3.21 -4.86 -12.28
N PRO A 57 -2.97 -5.97 -12.98
CA PRO A 57 -1.74 -6.17 -13.75
C PRO A 57 -1.65 -5.23 -14.96
N VAL A 58 -2.78 -4.91 -15.61
CA VAL A 58 -2.82 -4.03 -16.79
C VAL A 58 -2.36 -2.61 -16.45
N GLN A 59 -2.72 -2.12 -15.26
CA GLN A 59 -2.36 -0.78 -14.80
C GLN A 59 -1.16 -0.78 -13.85
N ASN A 60 -0.61 -1.96 -13.55
CA ASN A 60 0.46 -2.19 -12.58
C ASN A 60 0.25 -1.45 -11.25
N LYS A 61 -0.94 -1.59 -10.65
CA LYS A 61 -1.30 -0.89 -9.41
C LYS A 61 -2.13 -1.73 -8.44
N LEU A 62 -2.04 -1.41 -7.14
CA LEU A 62 -2.90 -1.98 -6.09
C LEU A 62 -4.14 -1.12 -5.91
N ILE A 63 -5.31 -1.74 -5.88
CA ILE A 63 -6.59 -1.05 -5.71
C ILE A 63 -7.19 -1.43 -4.36
N LEU A 64 -7.39 -0.44 -3.48
CA LEU A 64 -8.11 -0.64 -2.23
C LEU A 64 -9.58 -0.96 -2.52
N LYS A 65 -10.03 -2.15 -2.11
CA LYS A 65 -11.43 -2.60 -2.32
C LYS A 65 -12.27 -2.50 -1.07
N LYS A 66 -11.67 -2.69 0.11
CA LYS A 66 -12.42 -2.75 1.37
C LYS A 66 -11.56 -2.26 2.53
N VAL A 67 -12.21 -1.54 3.45
CA VAL A 67 -11.66 -1.22 4.77
C VAL A 67 -12.66 -1.74 5.81
N VAL A 68 -12.21 -2.63 6.68
CA VAL A 68 -12.98 -3.13 7.84
C VAL A 68 -12.41 -2.43 9.07
N LYS A 69 -13.28 -1.74 9.82
CA LYS A 69 -12.91 -1.02 11.04
C LYS A 69 -12.65 -1.98 12.19
#